data_AF-A0A6L3Z120-F1
#
_entry.id   AF-A0A6L3Z120-F1
#
_cell.length_a   1.000
_cell.length_b   1.000
_cell.length_c   1.000
_cell.angle_alpha   90.00
_cell.angle_beta   90.00
_cell.angle_gamma   90.00
#
_symmetry.space_group_name_H-M   'P 1'
#
loop_
_entity.id
_entity.type
_entity.pdbx_description
1 polymer ?
#
loop_
_entity_poly.entity_id
_entity_poly.type
_entity_poly.pdbx_seq_one_letter_code
_entity_poly.pdbx_strand_id
1 'polypeptide(L)'
;MELNIVDLSRLQFALTALYHFLFVPLTIGLSILMAIMETVYVMTGRDIWRQMTKFWGTLFGINFVLGVATGIVMEFQFGMNWSYYSHYVGDIFGAPLAIEGLMAFFLEATFVGLFFFGWDKLSKLGHLAATWAVALGSNFSALWILIANGWMQNPVGSVFNPQTMRMEVEDFYAVLFNPVAQAKFVHTVSAGYVVASIFVLGVSAWYLLKGRHIALAKRSMTVAASFGLASSLSVVVLGDESGYLSTEHQKMKLAAIEAMWHTEPAPAAFTIVGLPDQAERKTHYSVQVPWVMGLIGTRSLTTEIPGIHELVKLAETRIRQGIMAFDALQSIREAGSSAAIPADVADRFEDTGHYLGYALLLRPYLDDPREATDEQITQAAWDTVPNVPTLFWSFRIMVGLGIFFILLTATFFYLSARHQLDRYPWLLKVAVFSIPLPWIAAEAGWIVAEVGRQPWVIEGVLPTAAAVSDLGATTVLFTIAGFAAIYTVLFIIEMTLMLAAIRKGPEEDHEPEQKLLPDALEPAE
;
A
#
# COMPACT_ATOMS: atom_id res chain seq x y z
N MET A 1 8.49 -14.37 -28.14
CA MET A 1 7.88 -14.07 -26.84
C MET A 1 6.44 -13.69 -27.15
N GLU A 2 5.53 -14.67 -27.15
CA GLU A 2 4.11 -14.38 -27.35
C GLU A 2 3.66 -13.55 -26.14
N LEU A 3 3.06 -12.39 -26.39
CA LEU A 3 2.60 -11.49 -25.33
C LEU A 3 1.39 -12.14 -24.65
N ASN A 4 1.62 -12.74 -23.49
CA ASN A 4 0.56 -13.32 -22.67
C ASN A 4 -0.37 -12.22 -22.14
N ILE A 5 -1.68 -12.39 -22.31
CA ILE A 5 -2.71 -11.46 -21.84
C ILE A 5 -2.65 -11.23 -20.33
N VAL A 6 -2.30 -12.27 -19.56
CA VAL A 6 -2.15 -12.20 -18.10
C VAL A 6 -1.03 -11.23 -17.74
N ASP A 7 0.13 -11.35 -18.39
CA ASP A 7 1.29 -10.49 -18.10
C ASP A 7 1.05 -9.05 -18.55
N LEU A 8 0.37 -8.84 -19.67
CA LEU A 8 -0.05 -7.50 -20.10
C LEU A 8 -1.02 -6.86 -19.10
N SER A 9 -2.01 -7.62 -18.62
CA SER A 9 -3.00 -7.09 -17.66
C SER A 9 -2.37 -6.79 -16.31
N ARG A 10 -1.42 -7.63 -15.85
CA ARG A 10 -0.59 -7.37 -14.67
C ARG A 10 0.26 -6.11 -14.84
N LEU A 11 0.91 -5.95 -15.99
CA LEU A 11 1.72 -4.78 -16.29
C LEU A 11 0.87 -3.50 -16.31
N GLN A 12 -0.32 -3.56 -16.90
CA GLN A 12 -1.24 -2.44 -16.94
C GLN A 12 -1.66 -2.01 -15.54
N PHE A 13 -2.09 -2.97 -14.71
CA PHE A 13 -2.50 -2.68 -13.34
C PHE A 13 -1.33 -2.18 -12.50
N ALA A 14 -0.14 -2.78 -12.64
CA ALA A 14 1.07 -2.33 -11.97
C ALA A 14 1.43 -0.89 -12.35
N LEU A 15 1.39 -0.55 -13.64
CA LEU A 15 1.67 0.81 -14.10
C LEU A 15 0.70 1.81 -13.47
N THR A 16 -0.60 1.55 -13.51
CA THR A 16 -1.59 2.46 -12.92
C THR A 16 -1.46 2.56 -11.40
N ALA A 17 -1.27 1.44 -10.71
CA ALA A 17 -1.16 1.41 -9.25
C ALA A 17 0.08 2.16 -8.75
N LEU A 18 1.25 1.92 -9.36
CA LEU A 18 2.49 2.61 -9.01
C LEU A 18 2.37 4.12 -9.29
N TYR A 19 1.82 4.51 -10.45
CA TYR A 19 1.57 5.94 -10.73
C TYR A 19 0.62 6.59 -9.72
N HIS A 20 -0.47 5.91 -9.38
CA HIS A 20 -1.42 6.43 -8.39
C HIS A 20 -0.75 6.63 -7.02
N PHE A 21 0.08 5.66 -6.61
CA PHE A 21 0.77 5.71 -5.33
C PHE A 21 1.92 6.72 -5.26
N LEU A 22 2.29 7.39 -6.37
CA LEU A 22 3.14 8.57 -6.30
C LEU A 22 2.43 9.75 -5.59
N PHE A 23 1.11 9.84 -5.70
CA PHE A 23 0.35 11.00 -5.19
C PHE A 23 -0.28 10.71 -3.82
N VAL A 24 -0.78 9.49 -3.61
CA VAL A 24 -1.48 9.07 -2.38
C VAL A 24 -0.71 9.38 -1.07
N PRO A 25 0.55 8.94 -0.88
CA PRO A 25 1.23 9.11 0.40
C PRO A 25 1.46 10.59 0.74
N LEU A 26 1.69 11.43 -0.27
CA LEU A 26 1.86 12.87 -0.07
C LEU A 26 0.53 13.52 0.38
N THR A 27 -0.60 13.13 -0.19
CA THR A 27 -1.95 13.57 0.24
C THR A 27 -2.21 13.18 1.70
N ILE A 28 -2.02 11.90 2.04
CA ILE A 28 -2.28 11.36 3.38
C ILE A 28 -1.44 12.08 4.44
N GLY A 29 -0.15 12.34 4.16
CA GLY A 29 0.73 12.99 5.12
C GLY A 29 0.59 14.51 5.18
N LEU A 30 0.39 15.19 4.05
CA LEU A 30 0.22 16.64 4.04
C LEU A 30 -1.09 17.06 4.70
N SER A 31 -2.17 16.29 4.55
CA SER A 31 -3.45 16.60 5.21
C SER A 31 -3.31 16.68 6.73
N ILE A 32 -2.59 15.73 7.34
CA ILE A 32 -2.28 15.74 8.78
C ILE A 32 -1.34 16.89 9.14
N LEU A 33 -0.27 17.13 8.37
CA LEU A 33 0.66 18.23 8.63
C LEU A 33 -0.02 19.60 8.57
N MET A 34 -0.91 19.80 7.60
CA MET A 34 -1.73 21.01 7.49
C MET A 34 -2.69 21.16 8.67
N ALA A 35 -3.37 20.08 9.07
CA ALA A 35 -4.26 20.09 10.22
C ALA A 35 -3.50 20.44 11.52
N ILE A 36 -2.28 19.93 11.70
CA ILE A 36 -1.40 20.30 12.81
C ILE A 36 -1.05 21.80 12.74
N MET A 37 -0.59 22.30 11.59
CA MET A 37 -0.20 23.71 11.43
C MET A 37 -1.38 24.65 11.69
N GLU A 38 -2.57 24.30 11.22
CA GLU A 38 -3.77 25.09 11.45
C GLU A 38 -4.26 25.01 12.89
N THR A 39 -4.13 23.85 13.54
CA THR A 39 -4.41 23.73 14.98
C THR A 39 -3.53 24.71 15.76
N VAL A 40 -2.22 24.79 15.44
CA VAL A 40 -1.32 25.75 16.09
C VAL A 40 -1.70 27.20 15.73
N TYR A 41 -2.17 27.48 14.51
CA TYR A 41 -2.72 28.80 14.16
C TYR A 41 -3.89 29.17 15.07
N VAL A 42 -4.89 28.31 15.21
CA VAL A 42 -6.09 28.59 16.03
C VAL A 42 -5.72 28.76 17.50
N MET A 43 -4.78 27.96 18.01
CA MET A 43 -4.34 28.04 19.42
C MET A 43 -3.50 29.28 19.71
N THR A 44 -2.65 29.72 18.78
CA THR A 44 -1.66 30.78 19.03
C THR A 44 -2.04 32.15 18.46
N GLY A 45 -2.97 32.20 17.51
CA GLY A 45 -3.36 33.41 16.78
C GLY A 45 -2.25 34.03 15.93
N ARG A 46 -1.15 33.31 15.64
CA ARG A 46 -0.03 33.86 14.87
C ARG A 46 -0.20 33.60 13.37
N ASP A 47 -0.25 34.66 12.57
CA ASP A 47 -0.55 34.61 11.13
C ASP A 47 0.42 33.75 10.31
N ILE A 48 1.68 33.61 10.76
CA ILE A 48 2.65 32.75 10.08
C ILE A 48 2.18 31.30 9.96
N TRP A 49 1.39 30.79 10.92
CA TRP A 49 0.85 29.43 10.84
C TRP A 49 -0.28 29.33 9.83
N ARG A 50 -1.11 30.37 9.68
CA ARG A 50 -2.11 30.48 8.60
C ARG A 50 -1.43 30.49 7.22
N GLN A 51 -0.38 31.29 7.07
CA GLN A 51 0.44 31.34 5.84
C GLN A 51 1.06 29.98 5.51
N MET A 52 1.57 29.28 6.52
CA MET A 52 2.09 27.92 6.39
C MET A 52 1.01 26.96 5.88
N THR A 53 -0.15 26.93 6.53
CA THR A 53 -1.26 26.06 6.12
C THR A 53 -1.73 26.35 4.70
N LYS A 54 -1.89 27.62 4.30
CA LYS A 54 -2.25 28.01 2.92
C LYS A 54 -1.19 27.58 1.89
N PHE A 55 0.09 27.77 2.19
CA PHE A 55 1.19 27.39 1.30
C PHE A 55 1.26 25.88 1.09
N TRP A 56 1.31 25.10 2.17
CA TRP A 56 1.31 23.64 2.08
C TRP A 56 0.01 23.10 1.49
N GLY A 57 -1.12 23.76 1.78
CA GLY A 57 -2.41 23.53 1.14
C GLY A 57 -2.38 23.67 -0.38
N THR A 58 -1.64 24.64 -0.92
CA THR A 58 -1.47 24.80 -2.37
C THR A 58 -0.77 23.58 -2.98
N LEU A 59 0.31 23.11 -2.35
CA LEU A 59 1.04 21.92 -2.82
C LEU A 59 0.20 20.65 -2.68
N PHE A 60 -0.53 20.53 -1.56
CA PHE A 60 -1.52 19.47 -1.35
C PHE A 60 -2.56 19.46 -2.47
N GLY A 61 -3.14 20.61 -2.84
CA GLY A 61 -4.15 20.71 -3.90
C GLY A 61 -3.64 20.28 -5.27
N ILE A 62 -2.41 20.66 -5.63
CA ILE A 62 -1.77 20.22 -6.88
C ILE A 62 -1.67 18.70 -6.92
N ASN A 63 -1.13 18.10 -5.86
CA ASN A 63 -0.97 16.64 -5.75
C ASN A 63 -2.32 15.89 -5.68
N PHE A 64 -3.27 16.44 -4.94
CA PHE A 64 -4.58 15.85 -4.69
C PHE A 64 -5.38 15.63 -5.98
N VAL A 65 -5.40 16.62 -6.88
CA VAL A 65 -6.11 16.52 -8.16
C VAL A 65 -5.62 15.33 -9.00
N LEU A 66 -4.31 15.09 -9.01
CA LEU A 66 -3.72 13.95 -9.73
C LEU A 66 -4.00 12.62 -9.04
N GLY A 67 -4.00 12.62 -7.70
CA GLY A 67 -4.43 11.47 -6.91
C GLY A 67 -5.85 11.04 -7.25
N VAL A 68 -6.80 11.98 -7.28
CA VAL A 68 -8.21 11.71 -7.66
C VAL A 68 -8.29 11.18 -9.10
N ALA A 69 -7.63 11.84 -10.06
CA ALA A 69 -7.69 11.44 -11.46
C ALA A 69 -7.17 10.01 -11.69
N THR A 70 -6.07 9.64 -11.02
CA THR A 70 -5.49 8.29 -11.11
C THR A 70 -6.30 7.25 -10.33
N GLY A 71 -6.91 7.62 -9.19
CA GLY A 71 -7.75 6.75 -8.39
C GLY A 71 -9.02 6.29 -9.11
N ILE A 72 -9.65 7.18 -9.87
CA ILE A 72 -10.81 6.85 -10.72
C ILE A 72 -10.45 5.73 -11.70
N VAL A 73 -9.27 5.78 -12.32
CA VAL A 73 -8.85 4.74 -13.28
C VAL A 73 -8.62 3.41 -12.58
N MET A 74 -8.03 3.41 -11.37
CA MET A 74 -7.83 2.20 -10.57
C MET A 74 -9.16 1.52 -10.24
N GLU A 75 -10.17 2.27 -9.81
CA GLU A 75 -11.50 1.72 -9.48
C GLU A 75 -12.11 0.99 -10.67
N PHE A 76 -12.10 1.59 -11.87
CA PHE A 76 -12.64 0.96 -13.07
C PHE A 76 -11.81 -0.21 -13.60
N GLN A 77 -10.50 -0.27 -13.31
CA GLN A 77 -9.65 -1.37 -13.77
C GLN A 77 -10.05 -2.71 -13.17
N PHE A 78 -10.56 -2.74 -11.92
CA PHE A 78 -11.09 -3.97 -11.33
C PHE A 78 -12.23 -4.56 -12.17
N GLY A 79 -13.14 -3.73 -12.68
CA GLY A 79 -14.26 -4.18 -13.50
C GLY A 79 -13.88 -4.53 -14.95
N MET A 80 -12.96 -3.78 -15.55
CA MET A 80 -12.63 -3.93 -16.98
C MET A 80 -11.66 -5.10 -17.25
N ASN A 81 -10.53 -5.12 -16.55
CA ASN A 81 -9.43 -6.05 -16.84
C ASN A 81 -9.44 -7.29 -15.94
N TRP A 82 -10.23 -7.25 -14.86
CA TRP A 82 -10.30 -8.30 -13.85
C TRP A 82 -11.77 -8.69 -13.61
N SER A 83 -12.49 -9.00 -14.69
CA SER A 83 -13.92 -9.31 -14.64
C SER A 83 -14.23 -10.58 -13.85
N TYR A 84 -13.45 -11.66 -14.03
CA TYR A 84 -13.65 -12.90 -13.26
C TYR A 84 -13.33 -12.68 -11.78
N TYR A 85 -12.27 -11.92 -11.46
CA TYR A 85 -12.00 -11.47 -10.10
C TYR A 85 -13.22 -10.75 -9.49
N SER A 86 -13.75 -9.75 -10.20
CA SER A 86 -14.89 -8.96 -9.71
C SER A 86 -16.14 -9.81 -9.48
N HIS A 87 -16.37 -10.83 -10.32
CA HIS A 87 -17.45 -11.79 -10.10
C HIS A 87 -17.16 -12.72 -8.90
N TYR A 88 -15.94 -13.26 -8.82
CA TYR A 88 -15.57 -14.31 -7.88
C TYR A 88 -15.49 -13.81 -6.44
N VAL A 89 -15.10 -12.54 -6.20
CA VAL A 89 -14.96 -11.98 -4.85
C VAL A 89 -15.76 -10.69 -4.61
N GLY A 90 -16.63 -10.30 -5.54
CA GLY A 90 -17.35 -9.03 -5.49
C GLY A 90 -18.16 -8.81 -4.21
N ASP A 91 -18.74 -9.88 -3.65
CA ASP A 91 -19.53 -9.80 -2.41
C ASP A 91 -18.69 -9.39 -1.18
N ILE A 92 -17.40 -9.75 -1.15
CA ILE A 92 -16.49 -9.41 -0.04
C ILE A 92 -15.71 -8.14 -0.39
N PHE A 93 -15.04 -8.13 -1.55
CA PHE A 93 -14.12 -7.07 -1.94
C PHE A 93 -14.85 -5.77 -2.30
N GLY A 94 -16.03 -5.85 -2.91
CA GLY A 94 -16.80 -4.68 -3.34
C GLY A 94 -17.37 -3.87 -2.17
N ALA A 95 -17.67 -4.52 -1.04
CA ALA A 95 -18.28 -3.85 0.12
C ALA A 95 -17.36 -2.77 0.75
N PRO A 96 -16.09 -3.05 1.10
CA PRO A 96 -15.15 -2.02 1.55
C PRO A 96 -14.98 -0.86 0.56
N LEU A 97 -14.87 -1.14 -0.75
CA LEU A 97 -14.73 -0.11 -1.79
C LEU A 97 -15.97 0.80 -1.87
N ALA A 98 -17.17 0.24 -1.76
CA ALA A 98 -18.39 1.04 -1.75
C ALA A 98 -18.49 1.93 -0.48
N ILE A 99 -18.12 1.39 0.68
CA ILE A 99 -18.12 2.13 1.95
C ILE A 99 -17.04 3.23 1.92
N GLU A 100 -15.88 2.96 1.33
CA GLU A 100 -14.83 3.96 1.09
C GLU A 100 -15.41 5.18 0.35
N GLY A 101 -16.13 4.95 -0.74
CA GLY A 101 -16.78 6.01 -1.51
C GLY A 101 -17.77 6.83 -0.68
N LEU A 102 -18.66 6.14 0.06
CA LEU A 102 -19.70 6.79 0.86
C LEU A 102 -19.17 7.56 2.08
N MET A 103 -18.14 7.04 2.74
CA MET A 103 -17.66 7.56 4.02
C MET A 103 -16.44 8.46 3.87
N ALA A 104 -15.45 8.04 3.09
CA ALA A 104 -14.15 8.73 2.99
C ALA A 104 -14.14 9.74 1.84
N PHE A 105 -14.47 9.31 0.62
CA PHE A 105 -14.40 10.20 -0.55
C PHE A 105 -15.36 11.39 -0.45
N PHE A 106 -16.60 11.17 -0.03
CA PHE A 106 -17.54 12.28 0.19
C PHE A 106 -17.04 13.26 1.25
N LEU A 107 -16.47 12.76 2.36
CA LEU A 107 -15.94 13.60 3.42
C LEU A 107 -14.77 14.43 2.89
N GLU A 108 -13.77 13.80 2.31
CA GLU A 108 -12.58 14.46 1.79
C GLU A 108 -12.91 15.45 0.66
N ALA A 109 -13.67 15.02 -0.36
CA ALA A 109 -14.00 15.84 -1.53
C ALA A 109 -14.89 17.05 -1.20
N THR A 110 -15.76 16.93 -0.20
CA THR A 110 -16.61 18.05 0.25
C THR A 110 -15.78 19.05 1.06
N PHE A 111 -15.03 18.56 2.05
CA PHE A 111 -14.30 19.44 2.96
C PHE A 111 -13.02 20.02 2.36
N VAL A 112 -12.44 19.42 1.32
CA VAL A 112 -11.30 20.02 0.60
C VAL A 112 -11.73 21.30 -0.13
N GLY A 113 -12.94 21.34 -0.68
CA GLY A 113 -13.51 22.56 -1.25
C GLY A 113 -13.69 23.65 -0.18
N LEU A 114 -14.19 23.26 1.00
CA LEU A 114 -14.31 24.18 2.14
C LEU A 114 -12.95 24.65 2.66
N PHE A 115 -11.92 23.81 2.65
CA PHE A 115 -10.56 24.17 3.04
C PHE A 115 -9.95 25.24 2.11
N PHE A 116 -10.16 25.16 0.80
CA PHE A 116 -9.60 26.16 -0.11
C PHE A 116 -10.40 27.46 -0.15
N PHE A 117 -11.73 27.37 -0.11
CA PHE A 117 -12.61 28.53 -0.33
C PHE A 117 -13.28 29.08 0.94
N GLY A 118 -13.02 28.45 2.09
CA GLY A 118 -13.67 28.77 3.36
C GLY A 118 -12.89 29.73 4.26
N TRP A 119 -11.66 30.11 3.92
CA TRP A 119 -10.80 30.96 4.75
C TRP A 119 -11.47 32.28 5.19
N ASP A 120 -12.31 32.87 4.34
CA ASP A 120 -13.02 34.12 4.60
C ASP A 120 -14.54 33.90 4.73
N LYS A 121 -14.99 32.66 4.92
CA LYS A 121 -16.42 32.31 5.04
C LYS A 121 -16.74 31.50 6.30
N LEU A 122 -15.72 30.89 6.92
CA LEU A 122 -15.84 30.05 8.11
C LEU A 122 -15.08 30.67 9.27
N SER A 123 -15.56 30.42 10.49
CA SER A 123 -14.82 30.81 11.69
C SER A 123 -13.52 30.02 11.77
N LYS A 124 -12.53 30.50 12.54
CA LYS A 124 -11.27 29.76 12.76
C LYS A 124 -11.51 28.29 13.12
N LEU A 125 -12.48 28.04 14.02
CA LEU A 125 -12.85 26.69 14.45
C LEU A 125 -13.59 25.92 13.36
N GLY A 126 -14.46 26.59 12.59
CA GLY A 126 -15.15 25.96 11.46
C GLY A 126 -14.19 25.56 10.33
N HIS A 127 -13.22 26.41 10.03
CA HIS A 127 -12.17 26.10 9.05
C HIS A 127 -11.27 24.96 9.56
N LEU A 128 -10.85 25.00 10.82
CA LEU A 128 -10.06 23.94 11.43
C LEU A 128 -10.79 22.58 11.40
N ALA A 129 -12.10 22.58 11.67
CA ALA A 129 -12.92 21.37 11.57
C ALA A 129 -12.96 20.83 10.13
N ALA A 130 -13.02 21.72 9.12
CA ALA A 130 -12.92 21.32 7.72
C ALA A 130 -11.56 20.69 7.40
N THR A 131 -10.46 21.27 7.87
CA THR A 131 -9.11 20.74 7.65
C THR A 131 -8.91 19.37 8.30
N TRP A 132 -9.42 19.16 9.51
CA TRP A 132 -9.40 17.84 10.15
C TRP A 132 -10.33 16.84 9.46
N ALA A 133 -11.47 17.28 8.92
CA ALA A 133 -12.35 16.41 8.12
C ALA A 133 -11.66 15.93 6.83
N VAL A 134 -10.89 16.80 6.15
CA VAL A 134 -10.03 16.39 5.02
C VAL A 134 -9.04 15.32 5.48
N ALA A 135 -8.31 15.57 6.57
CA ALA A 135 -7.30 14.63 7.06
C ALA A 135 -7.91 13.27 7.48
N LEU A 136 -9.06 13.28 8.16
CA LEU A 136 -9.78 12.06 8.52
C LEU A 136 -10.31 11.34 7.28
N GLY A 137 -10.84 12.07 6.29
CA GLY A 137 -11.28 11.52 5.02
C GLY A 137 -10.16 10.76 4.30
N SER A 138 -8.99 11.38 4.12
CA SER A 138 -7.84 10.73 3.48
C SER A 138 -7.42 9.45 4.22
N ASN A 139 -7.44 9.46 5.56
CA ASN A 139 -7.04 8.31 6.37
C ASN A 139 -8.11 7.20 6.40
N PHE A 140 -9.39 7.54 6.37
CA PHE A 140 -10.47 6.56 6.23
C PHE A 140 -10.50 5.92 4.85
N SER A 141 -10.11 6.64 3.80
CA SER A 141 -9.92 6.03 2.48
C SER A 141 -8.82 4.97 2.56
N ALA A 142 -7.65 5.33 3.09
CA ALA A 142 -6.56 4.37 3.31
C ALA A 142 -6.99 3.15 4.14
N LEU A 143 -7.85 3.33 5.16
CA LEU A 143 -8.38 2.24 5.96
C LEU A 143 -9.17 1.24 5.12
N TRP A 144 -10.18 1.69 4.39
CA TRP A 144 -11.07 0.79 3.65
C TRP A 144 -10.38 0.09 2.49
N ILE A 145 -9.52 0.78 1.75
CA ILE A 145 -8.77 0.17 0.65
C ILE A 145 -7.75 -0.86 1.16
N LEU A 146 -7.16 -0.63 2.35
CA LEU A 146 -6.21 -1.58 2.97
C LEU A 146 -6.91 -2.73 3.69
N ILE A 147 -8.17 -2.59 4.08
CA ILE A 147 -9.02 -3.72 4.48
C ILE A 147 -9.26 -4.63 3.28
N ALA A 148 -9.65 -4.06 2.14
CA ALA A 148 -9.82 -4.82 0.90
C ALA A 148 -8.52 -5.54 0.49
N ASN A 149 -7.40 -4.82 0.44
CA ASN A 149 -6.10 -5.40 0.08
C ASN A 149 -5.57 -6.39 1.14
N GLY A 150 -5.81 -6.14 2.43
CA GLY A 150 -5.46 -7.05 3.53
C GLY A 150 -6.21 -8.38 3.44
N TRP A 151 -7.50 -8.33 3.07
CA TRP A 151 -8.28 -9.53 2.79
C TRP A 151 -7.75 -10.33 1.60
N MET A 152 -7.28 -9.66 0.53
CA MET A 152 -6.63 -10.36 -0.60
C MET A 152 -5.39 -11.17 -0.18
N GLN A 153 -4.74 -10.78 0.92
CA GLN A 153 -3.52 -11.41 1.44
C GLN A 153 -3.85 -12.50 2.48
N ASN A 154 -4.99 -12.39 3.16
CA ASN A 154 -5.48 -13.33 4.17
C ASN A 154 -7.03 -13.37 4.14
N PRO A 155 -7.65 -14.24 3.32
CA PRO A 155 -9.08 -14.19 3.02
C PRO A 155 -9.95 -14.81 4.13
N VAL A 156 -9.96 -14.20 5.31
CA VAL A 156 -10.79 -14.60 6.45
C VAL A 156 -12.24 -14.12 6.32
N GLY A 157 -13.17 -14.76 7.01
CA GLY A 157 -14.59 -14.35 7.05
C GLY A 157 -15.37 -14.60 5.75
N SER A 158 -14.87 -15.49 4.89
CA SER A 158 -15.48 -15.81 3.59
C SER A 158 -15.42 -17.29 3.28
N VAL A 159 -16.44 -17.80 2.59
CA VAL A 159 -16.55 -19.20 2.17
C VAL A 159 -16.86 -19.28 0.67
N PHE A 160 -16.33 -20.30 -0.01
CA PHE A 160 -16.68 -20.55 -1.41
C PHE A 160 -18.03 -21.25 -1.50
N ASN A 161 -18.94 -20.72 -2.31
CA ASN A 161 -20.24 -21.33 -2.58
C ASN A 161 -20.23 -22.04 -3.95
N PRO A 162 -20.32 -23.39 -4.00
CA PRO A 162 -20.34 -24.17 -5.24
C PRO A 162 -21.50 -23.87 -6.18
N GLN A 163 -22.60 -23.31 -5.68
CA GLN A 163 -23.81 -23.04 -6.47
C GLN A 163 -23.70 -21.71 -7.21
N THR A 164 -23.22 -20.68 -6.51
CA THR A 164 -23.03 -19.34 -7.07
C THR A 164 -21.66 -19.16 -7.71
N MET A 165 -20.75 -20.13 -7.53
CA MET A 165 -19.39 -20.17 -8.09
C MET A 165 -18.53 -18.96 -7.72
N ARG A 166 -18.71 -18.46 -6.50
CA ARG A 166 -18.03 -17.28 -5.95
C ARG A 166 -17.82 -17.42 -4.44
N MET A 167 -16.93 -16.59 -3.92
CA MET A 167 -16.76 -16.38 -2.48
C MET A 167 -17.91 -15.51 -1.96
N GLU A 168 -18.47 -15.88 -0.81
CA GLU A 168 -19.52 -15.13 -0.12
C GLU A 168 -19.05 -14.76 1.29
N VAL A 169 -19.52 -13.61 1.80
CA VAL A 169 -19.20 -13.14 3.16
C VAL A 169 -19.93 -14.02 4.16
N GLU A 170 -19.18 -14.62 5.08
CA GLU A 170 -19.72 -15.35 6.23
C GLU A 170 -19.68 -14.49 7.50
N ASP A 171 -18.55 -13.80 7.73
CA ASP A 171 -18.36 -12.90 8.87
C ASP A 171 -17.64 -11.62 8.42
N PHE A 172 -18.43 -10.55 8.26
CA PHE A 172 -17.90 -9.23 7.89
C PHE A 172 -17.03 -8.61 9.00
N TYR A 173 -17.25 -8.97 10.27
CA TYR A 173 -16.43 -8.49 11.38
C TYR A 173 -15.01 -9.06 11.30
N ALA A 174 -14.88 -10.34 10.94
CA ALA A 174 -13.58 -10.96 10.68
C ALA A 174 -12.84 -10.32 9.50
N VAL A 175 -13.56 -9.91 8.44
CA VAL A 175 -12.97 -9.16 7.31
C VAL A 175 -12.44 -7.79 7.79
N LEU A 176 -13.24 -7.06 8.57
CA LEU A 176 -12.91 -5.72 9.06
C LEU A 176 -11.70 -5.72 10.01
N PHE A 177 -11.65 -6.67 10.94
CA PHE A 177 -10.59 -6.80 11.95
C PHE A 177 -9.49 -7.79 11.54
N ASN A 178 -9.35 -8.07 10.25
CA ASN A 178 -8.29 -8.91 9.73
C ASN A 178 -6.91 -8.38 10.19
N PRO A 179 -6.09 -9.18 10.90
CA PRO A 179 -4.81 -8.72 11.44
C PRO A 179 -3.86 -8.18 10.35
N VAL A 180 -3.90 -8.78 9.15
CA VAL A 180 -3.09 -8.32 8.01
C VAL A 180 -3.55 -6.95 7.52
N ALA A 181 -4.86 -6.69 7.49
CA ALA A 181 -5.41 -5.38 7.15
C ALA A 181 -4.99 -4.31 8.17
N GLN A 182 -5.06 -4.62 9.46
CA GLN A 182 -4.66 -3.69 10.52
C GLN A 182 -3.18 -3.33 10.43
N ALA A 183 -2.30 -4.32 10.29
CA ALA A 183 -0.86 -4.07 10.12
C ALA A 183 -0.56 -3.26 8.85
N LYS A 184 -1.19 -3.61 7.72
CA LYS A 184 -1.06 -2.88 6.45
C LYS A 184 -1.54 -1.44 6.56
N PHE A 185 -2.68 -1.20 7.21
CA PHE A 185 -3.24 0.13 7.42
C PHE A 185 -2.23 1.03 8.13
N VAL A 186 -1.81 0.63 9.34
CA VAL A 186 -0.98 1.52 10.15
C VAL A 186 0.42 1.68 9.53
N HIS A 187 0.98 0.64 8.90
CA HIS A 187 2.27 0.71 8.21
C HIS A 187 2.23 1.67 7.00
N THR A 188 1.24 1.50 6.11
CA THR A 188 1.12 2.29 4.87
C THR A 188 0.81 3.76 5.16
N VAL A 189 -0.08 4.02 6.11
CA VAL A 189 -0.44 5.38 6.54
C VAL A 189 0.76 6.08 7.18
N SER A 190 1.47 5.39 8.10
CA SER A 190 2.68 5.93 8.71
C SER A 190 3.77 6.18 7.65
N ALA A 191 3.87 5.36 6.61
CA ALA A 191 4.79 5.59 5.50
C ALA A 191 4.42 6.85 4.72
N GLY A 192 3.13 7.08 4.45
CA GLY A 192 2.65 8.34 3.86
C GLY A 192 3.01 9.57 4.70
N TYR A 193 2.92 9.46 6.02
CA TYR A 193 3.35 10.52 6.94
C TYR A 193 4.86 10.80 6.83
N VAL A 194 5.68 9.77 6.66
CA VAL A 194 7.12 9.94 6.40
C VAL A 194 7.36 10.63 5.05
N VAL A 195 6.66 10.23 3.98
CA VAL A 195 6.76 10.89 2.66
C VAL A 195 6.52 12.40 2.79
N ALA A 196 5.39 12.80 3.38
CA ALA A 196 5.08 14.21 3.52
C ALA A 196 6.04 14.95 4.46
N SER A 197 6.49 14.31 5.54
CA SER A 197 7.45 14.92 6.46
C SER A 197 8.80 15.19 5.79
N ILE A 198 9.33 14.22 5.04
CA ILE A 198 10.58 14.41 4.31
C ILE A 198 10.41 15.41 3.16
N PHE A 199 9.26 15.44 2.50
CA PHE A 199 8.93 16.47 1.51
C PHE A 199 8.96 17.88 2.10
N VAL A 200 8.22 18.11 3.20
CA VAL A 200 8.18 19.41 3.90
C VAL A 200 9.58 19.80 4.41
N LEU A 201 10.32 18.84 4.98
CA LEU A 201 11.69 19.03 5.46
C LEU A 201 12.64 19.43 4.31
N GLY A 202 12.60 18.71 3.19
CA GLY A 202 13.45 18.93 2.03
C GLY A 202 13.18 20.27 1.35
N VAL A 203 11.92 20.60 1.09
CA VAL A 203 11.52 21.89 0.51
C VAL A 203 11.92 23.05 1.44
N SER A 204 11.71 22.90 2.75
CA SER A 204 12.12 23.92 3.72
C SER A 204 13.64 24.06 3.83
N ALA A 205 14.38 22.95 3.76
CA ALA A 205 15.84 22.98 3.72
C ALA A 205 16.37 23.69 2.47
N TRP A 206 15.70 23.52 1.32
CA TRP A 206 16.01 24.26 0.10
C TRP A 206 15.81 25.78 0.28
N TYR A 207 14.73 26.21 0.92
CA TYR A 207 14.52 27.63 1.25
C TYR A 207 15.63 28.20 2.13
N LEU A 208 16.06 27.47 3.17
CA LEU A 208 17.17 27.90 4.02
C LEU A 208 18.49 27.99 3.25
N LEU A 209 18.80 27.02 2.37
CA LEU A 209 19.98 27.07 1.50
C LEU A 209 19.99 28.25 0.55
N LYS A 210 18.80 28.74 0.15
CA LYS A 210 18.63 29.92 -0.71
C LYS A 210 18.49 31.23 0.07
N GLY A 211 18.48 31.20 1.41
CA GLY A 211 18.26 32.38 2.23
C GLY A 211 16.85 32.99 2.06
N ARG A 212 15.86 32.19 1.68
CA ARG A 212 14.48 32.64 1.43
C ARG A 212 13.53 32.11 2.50
N HIS A 213 12.45 32.85 2.78
CA HIS A 213 11.33 32.42 3.64
C HIS A 213 11.76 31.77 4.98
N ILE A 214 12.83 32.29 5.60
CA ILE A 214 13.57 31.64 6.70
C ILE A 214 12.65 31.31 7.89
N ALA A 215 11.77 32.24 8.26
CA ALA A 215 10.86 32.07 9.39
C ALA A 215 9.85 30.91 9.16
N LEU A 216 9.32 30.79 7.95
CA LEU A 216 8.41 29.71 7.56
C LEU A 216 9.17 28.39 7.46
N ALA A 217 10.34 28.40 6.83
CA ALA A 217 11.15 27.21 6.64
C ALA A 217 11.54 26.57 7.98
N LYS A 218 12.07 27.34 8.95
CA LYS A 218 12.45 26.79 10.26
C LYS A 218 11.28 26.17 11.04
N ARG A 219 10.08 26.78 10.97
CA ARG A 219 8.87 26.25 11.61
C ARG A 219 8.36 24.99 10.92
N SER A 220 8.30 25.01 9.59
CA SER A 220 7.92 23.85 8.78
C SER A 220 8.86 22.66 9.02
N MET A 221 10.18 22.89 9.06
CA MET A 221 11.16 21.85 9.38
C MET A 221 10.97 21.29 10.79
N THR A 222 10.57 22.12 11.76
CA THR A 222 10.38 21.66 13.14
C THR A 222 9.19 20.71 13.22
N VAL A 223 8.05 21.08 12.63
CA VAL A 223 6.86 20.21 12.57
C VAL A 223 7.17 18.93 11.80
N ALA A 224 7.81 19.05 10.65
CA ALA A 224 8.17 17.90 9.81
C ALA A 224 9.18 16.96 10.49
N ALA A 225 10.17 17.48 11.21
CA ALA A 225 11.14 16.65 11.91
C ALA A 225 10.52 15.92 13.11
N SER A 226 9.66 16.58 13.89
CA SER A 226 9.00 15.93 15.03
C SER A 226 7.97 14.89 14.57
N PHE A 227 7.11 15.25 13.61
CA PHE A 227 6.12 14.34 13.07
C PHE A 227 6.78 13.19 12.30
N GLY A 228 7.75 13.50 11.43
CA GLY A 228 8.50 12.51 10.68
C GLY A 228 9.30 11.53 11.55
N LEU A 229 9.83 11.97 12.71
CA LEU A 229 10.47 11.07 13.65
C LEU A 229 9.47 10.08 14.26
N ALA A 230 8.32 10.58 14.73
CA ALA A 230 7.26 9.72 15.27
C ALA A 230 6.75 8.73 14.20
N SER A 231 6.51 9.21 12.98
CA SER A 231 6.03 8.38 11.87
C SER A 231 7.08 7.37 11.42
N SER A 232 8.36 7.74 11.30
CA SER A 232 9.41 6.79 10.88
C SER A 232 9.67 5.69 11.89
N LEU A 233 9.61 5.99 13.19
CA LEU A 233 9.61 4.98 14.25
C LEU A 233 8.40 4.05 14.15
N SER A 234 7.21 4.62 13.94
CA SER A 234 5.96 3.87 13.74
C SER A 234 6.08 2.90 12.55
N VAL A 235 6.54 3.36 11.39
CA VAL A 235 6.72 2.54 10.18
C VAL A 235 7.61 1.32 10.44
N VAL A 236 8.73 1.49 11.14
CA VAL A 236 9.66 0.37 11.39
C VAL A 236 9.08 -0.64 12.36
N VAL A 237 8.49 -0.21 13.46
CA VAL A 237 7.85 -1.11 14.45
C VAL A 237 6.71 -1.90 13.81
N LEU A 238 5.87 -1.22 13.02
CA LEU A 238 4.74 -1.88 12.35
C LEU A 238 5.17 -2.69 11.13
N GLY A 239 6.31 -2.36 10.54
CA GLY A 239 6.94 -3.16 9.49
C GLY A 239 7.44 -4.49 10.02
N ASP A 240 8.03 -4.49 11.22
CA ASP A 240 8.39 -5.71 11.95
C ASP A 240 7.17 -6.58 12.25
N GLU A 241 6.07 -5.98 12.71
CA GLU A 241 4.81 -6.71 12.95
C GLU A 241 4.19 -7.27 11.66
N SER A 242 4.22 -6.52 10.56
CA SER A 242 3.79 -6.99 9.24
C SER A 242 4.66 -8.16 8.73
N GLY A 243 5.97 -8.10 9.00
CA GLY A 243 6.90 -9.19 8.72
C GLY A 243 6.58 -10.45 9.51
N TYR A 244 6.28 -10.31 10.80
CA TYR A 244 5.83 -11.39 11.67
C TYR A 244 4.54 -12.05 11.15
N LEU A 245 3.50 -11.28 10.85
CA LEU A 245 2.23 -11.80 10.31
C LEU A 245 2.41 -12.51 8.96
N SER A 246 3.38 -12.07 8.14
CA SER A 246 3.73 -12.75 6.90
C SER A 246 4.28 -14.16 7.14
N THR A 247 4.87 -14.44 8.30
CA THR A 247 5.37 -15.78 8.65
C THR A 247 4.23 -16.76 8.98
N GLU A 248 3.10 -16.26 9.46
CA GLU A 248 1.93 -17.06 9.79
C GLU A 248 1.13 -17.40 8.52
N HIS A 249 0.90 -16.40 7.66
CA HIS A 249 -0.04 -16.52 6.54
C HIS A 249 0.61 -16.64 5.16
N GLN A 250 1.84 -16.13 4.96
CA GLN A 250 2.49 -16.03 3.63
C GLN A 250 3.97 -16.43 3.65
N LYS A 251 4.19 -17.69 4.03
CA LYS A 251 5.53 -18.26 4.22
C LYS A 251 6.41 -18.18 2.96
N MET A 252 5.82 -18.31 1.76
CA MET A 252 6.58 -18.21 0.51
C MET A 252 7.13 -16.80 0.29
N LYS A 253 6.34 -15.76 0.60
CA LYS A 253 6.80 -14.37 0.55
C LYS A 253 7.98 -14.15 1.48
N LEU A 254 7.89 -14.62 2.73
CA LEU A 254 8.96 -14.52 3.71
C LEU A 254 10.25 -15.20 3.21
N ALA A 255 10.14 -16.45 2.75
CA ALA A 255 11.28 -17.21 2.26
C ALA A 255 11.90 -16.55 1.02
N ALA A 256 11.08 -15.96 0.15
CA ALA A 256 11.55 -15.24 -1.03
C ALA A 256 12.21 -13.90 -0.69
N ILE A 257 11.67 -13.11 0.27
CA ILE A 257 12.35 -11.89 0.69
C ILE A 257 13.69 -12.23 1.34
N GLU A 258 13.82 -13.27 2.17
CA GLU A 258 15.12 -13.62 2.77
C GLU A 258 16.02 -14.48 1.87
N ALA A 259 15.55 -14.84 0.66
CA ALA A 259 16.21 -15.74 -0.27
C ALA A 259 16.63 -17.08 0.38
N MET A 260 15.72 -17.63 1.20
CA MET A 260 15.84 -18.90 1.90
C MET A 260 15.43 -20.05 1.00
N TRP A 261 16.38 -20.63 0.29
CA TRP A 261 16.11 -21.76 -0.60
C TRP A 261 15.74 -23.04 0.16
N HIS A 262 16.40 -23.27 1.30
CA HIS A 262 16.15 -24.39 2.19
C HIS A 262 15.68 -23.89 3.56
N THR A 263 15.02 -24.78 4.31
CA THR A 263 14.60 -24.51 5.68
C THR A 263 15.77 -24.10 6.56
N GLU A 264 15.63 -22.96 7.21
CA GLU A 264 16.67 -22.40 8.08
C GLU A 264 16.49 -22.94 9.51
N PRO A 265 17.55 -23.50 10.10
CA PRO A 265 17.49 -24.02 11.47
C PRO A 265 17.29 -22.88 12.47
N ALA A 266 16.61 -23.20 13.57
CA ALA A 266 16.44 -22.25 14.65
C ALA A 266 17.74 -22.07 15.46
N PRO A 267 18.10 -20.83 15.87
CA PRO A 267 17.51 -19.55 15.47
C PRO A 267 18.01 -19.05 14.10
N ALA A 268 17.06 -18.75 13.20
CA ALA A 268 17.36 -18.36 11.82
C ALA A 268 18.15 -17.04 11.72
N ALA A 269 19.06 -16.96 10.74
CA ALA A 269 19.86 -15.77 10.46
C ALA A 269 19.15 -14.81 9.48
N PHE A 270 19.44 -13.51 9.58
CA PHE A 270 18.93 -12.48 8.68
C PHE A 270 19.95 -12.17 7.59
N THR A 271 19.55 -12.17 6.31
CA THR A 271 20.46 -11.94 5.19
C THR A 271 20.51 -10.46 4.82
N ILE A 272 21.56 -9.75 5.26
CA ILE A 272 21.75 -8.31 4.99
C ILE A 272 21.96 -8.06 3.49
N VAL A 273 22.87 -8.81 2.89
CA VAL A 273 23.23 -8.67 1.48
C VAL A 273 23.52 -10.05 0.90
N GLY A 274 23.20 -10.23 -0.37
CA GLY A 274 23.42 -11.45 -1.13
C GLY A 274 23.00 -11.23 -2.57
N LEU A 275 23.38 -12.16 -3.45
CA LEU A 275 22.97 -12.20 -4.85
C LEU A 275 22.15 -13.47 -5.05
N PRO A 276 20.82 -13.42 -4.88
CA PRO A 276 19.96 -14.55 -5.18
C PRO A 276 19.99 -14.87 -6.67
N ASP A 277 20.23 -16.13 -6.99
CA ASP A 277 20.12 -16.69 -8.34
C ASP A 277 18.94 -17.65 -8.38
N GLN A 278 17.89 -17.25 -9.10
CA GLN A 278 16.67 -18.05 -9.22
C GLN A 278 16.83 -19.26 -10.13
N ALA A 279 17.74 -19.22 -11.10
CA ALA A 279 17.99 -20.34 -12.00
C ALA A 279 18.79 -21.43 -11.28
N GLU A 280 19.81 -21.04 -10.51
CA GLU A 280 20.60 -21.98 -9.68
C GLU A 280 19.89 -22.37 -8.36
N ARG A 281 18.85 -21.62 -7.98
CA ARG A 281 18.10 -21.78 -6.71
C ARG A 281 19.02 -21.70 -5.49
N LYS A 282 19.93 -20.72 -5.52
CA LYS A 282 20.94 -20.47 -4.49
C LYS A 282 21.17 -18.98 -4.32
N THR A 283 21.75 -18.60 -3.18
CA THR A 283 22.12 -17.20 -2.91
C THR A 283 23.63 -17.11 -2.79
N HIS A 284 24.26 -16.35 -3.70
CA HIS A 284 25.71 -16.16 -3.72
C HIS A 284 26.11 -14.97 -2.83
N TYR A 285 27.35 -15.01 -2.30
CA TYR A 285 27.95 -13.90 -1.55
C TYR A 285 27.07 -13.37 -0.40
N SER A 286 26.36 -14.26 0.30
CA SER A 286 25.48 -13.87 1.39
C SER A 286 26.28 -13.45 2.63
N VAL A 287 25.87 -12.33 3.22
CA VAL A 287 26.33 -11.87 4.54
C VAL A 287 25.11 -11.92 5.46
N GLN A 288 25.21 -12.75 6.49
CA GLN A 288 24.12 -13.03 7.40
C GLN A 288 24.45 -12.56 8.81
N VAL A 289 23.45 -12.03 9.52
CA VAL A 289 23.54 -11.77 10.96
C VAL A 289 22.79 -12.88 11.69
N PRO A 290 23.47 -13.63 12.58
CA PRO A 290 22.83 -14.71 13.32
C PRO A 290 21.62 -14.23 14.12
N TRP A 291 20.59 -15.09 14.19
CA TRP A 291 19.47 -15.02 15.14
C TRP A 291 18.46 -13.90 14.94
N VAL A 292 18.82 -12.85 14.20
CA VAL A 292 17.94 -11.69 13.96
C VAL A 292 16.62 -12.13 13.35
N MET A 293 16.66 -13.01 12.33
CA MET A 293 15.44 -13.49 11.67
C MET A 293 14.56 -14.35 12.58
N GLY A 294 15.15 -15.16 13.47
CA GLY A 294 14.40 -15.86 14.51
C GLY A 294 13.63 -14.91 15.42
N LEU A 295 14.28 -13.83 15.86
CA LEU A 295 13.69 -12.82 16.75
C LEU A 295 12.60 -11.98 16.09
N ILE A 296 12.83 -11.49 14.87
CA ILE A 296 11.85 -10.62 14.18
C ILE A 296 10.78 -11.42 13.46
N GLY A 297 11.15 -12.54 12.84
CA GLY A 297 10.25 -13.36 12.02
C GLY A 297 9.39 -14.31 12.83
N THR A 298 9.93 -14.96 13.86
CA THR A 298 9.17 -16.01 14.61
C THR A 298 8.91 -15.67 16.07
N ARG A 299 9.46 -14.55 16.57
CA ARG A 299 9.50 -14.23 18.02
C ARG A 299 10.05 -15.38 18.86
N SER A 300 10.92 -16.21 18.29
CA SER A 300 11.36 -17.48 18.87
C SER A 300 12.82 -17.77 18.55
N LEU A 301 13.48 -18.49 19.45
CA LEU A 301 14.85 -19.00 19.26
C LEU A 301 14.88 -20.48 18.85
N THR A 302 13.72 -21.14 18.83
CA THR A 302 13.59 -22.60 18.64
C THR A 302 12.70 -22.97 17.46
N THR A 303 12.07 -21.99 16.80
CA THR A 303 11.18 -22.23 15.67
C THR A 303 11.96 -22.15 14.37
N GLU A 304 11.94 -23.24 13.59
CA GLU A 304 12.53 -23.27 12.25
C GLU A 304 11.65 -22.48 11.26
N ILE A 305 12.28 -21.91 10.24
CA ILE A 305 11.58 -21.17 9.19
C ILE A 305 11.66 -21.97 7.89
N PRO A 306 10.54 -22.38 7.29
CA PRO A 306 10.55 -23.21 6.09
C PRO A 306 11.11 -22.46 4.89
N GLY A 307 11.92 -23.14 4.09
CA GLY A 307 12.50 -22.61 2.87
C GLY A 307 11.64 -22.82 1.64
N ILE A 308 12.05 -22.22 0.53
CA ILE A 308 11.36 -22.28 -0.77
C ILE A 308 11.14 -23.73 -1.22
N HIS A 309 12.16 -24.60 -1.13
CA HIS A 309 12.07 -25.99 -1.58
C HIS A 309 10.98 -26.78 -0.82
N GLU A 310 10.92 -26.63 0.50
CA GLU A 310 9.93 -27.31 1.33
C GLU A 310 8.51 -26.75 1.08
N LEU A 311 8.39 -25.45 0.85
CA LEU A 311 7.12 -24.81 0.52
C LEU A 311 6.61 -25.20 -0.87
N VAL A 312 7.48 -25.38 -1.86
CA VAL A 312 7.11 -25.91 -3.18
C VAL A 312 6.58 -27.34 -3.05
N LYS A 313 7.25 -28.20 -2.27
CA LYS A 313 6.78 -29.56 -2.02
C LYS A 313 5.41 -29.59 -1.32
N LEU A 314 5.18 -28.65 -0.40
CA LEU A 314 3.87 -28.47 0.22
C LEU A 314 2.84 -28.01 -0.82
N ALA A 315 3.19 -27.10 -1.73
CA ALA A 315 2.32 -26.67 -2.83
C ALA A 315 1.95 -27.84 -3.76
N GLU A 316 2.88 -28.73 -4.11
CA GLU A 316 2.56 -29.95 -4.89
C GLU A 316 1.49 -30.80 -4.21
N THR A 317 1.60 -30.97 -2.89
CA THR A 317 0.62 -31.73 -2.10
C THR A 317 -0.76 -31.04 -2.13
N ARG A 318 -0.77 -29.72 -1.97
CA ARG A 318 -2.00 -28.91 -2.00
C ARG A 318 -2.64 -28.88 -3.39
N ILE A 319 -1.85 -28.87 -4.46
CA ILE A 319 -2.36 -28.97 -5.84
C ILE A 319 -3.08 -30.30 -6.03
N ARG A 320 -2.51 -31.41 -5.56
CA ARG A 320 -3.16 -32.74 -5.63
C ARG A 320 -4.47 -32.79 -4.86
N GLN A 321 -4.51 -32.20 -3.66
CA GLN A 321 -5.75 -32.07 -2.88
C GLN A 321 -6.76 -31.15 -3.59
N GLY A 322 -6.29 -30.08 -4.21
CA GLY A 322 -7.11 -29.17 -5.01
C GLY A 322 -7.76 -29.87 -6.20
N ILE A 323 -7.06 -30.79 -6.87
CA ILE A 323 -7.65 -31.59 -7.97
C ILE A 323 -8.84 -32.41 -7.46
N MET A 324 -8.73 -33.00 -6.26
CA MET A 324 -9.85 -33.73 -5.64
C MET A 324 -11.03 -32.80 -5.33
N ALA A 325 -10.75 -31.60 -4.85
CA ALA A 325 -11.77 -30.57 -4.60
C ALA A 325 -12.45 -30.12 -5.90
N PHE A 326 -11.68 -29.95 -6.97
CA PHE A 326 -12.20 -29.58 -8.29
C PHE A 326 -13.10 -30.68 -8.88
N ASP A 327 -12.72 -31.95 -8.73
CA ASP A 327 -13.55 -33.07 -9.16
C ASP A 327 -14.86 -33.16 -8.39
N ALA A 328 -14.82 -32.97 -7.07
CA ALA A 328 -16.01 -32.89 -6.23
C ALA A 328 -16.90 -31.70 -6.65
N LEU A 329 -16.31 -30.55 -6.94
CA LEU A 329 -17.04 -29.37 -7.43
C LEU A 329 -17.75 -29.64 -8.75
N GLN A 330 -17.10 -30.29 -9.71
CA GLN A 330 -17.71 -30.64 -11.00
C GLN A 330 -18.90 -31.60 -10.80
N SER A 331 -18.75 -32.59 -9.91
CA SER A 331 -19.83 -33.50 -9.53
C SER A 331 -21.03 -32.75 -8.89
N ILE A 332 -20.76 -31.77 -8.01
CA ILE A 332 -21.79 -30.91 -7.41
C ILE A 332 -22.53 -30.10 -8.48
N ARG A 333 -21.80 -29.55 -9.46
CA ARG A 333 -22.38 -28.76 -10.55
C ARG A 333 -23.26 -29.61 -11.47
N GLU A 334 -22.83 -30.83 -11.77
CA GLU A 334 -23.61 -31.78 -12.57
C GLU A 334 -24.91 -32.22 -11.86
N ALA A 335 -24.90 -32.32 -10.53
CA ALA A 335 -26.09 -32.66 -9.75
C ALA A 335 -27.19 -31.58 -9.80
N GLY A 336 -26.83 -30.31 -10.06
CA GLY A 336 -27.75 -29.20 -10.33
C GLY A 336 -28.66 -28.73 -9.18
N SER A 337 -28.73 -29.47 -8.06
CA SER A 337 -29.50 -29.09 -6.85
C SER A 337 -28.92 -29.72 -5.59
N SER A 338 -29.04 -29.05 -4.44
CA SER A 338 -28.49 -29.55 -3.16
C SER A 338 -28.99 -30.94 -2.77
N ALA A 339 -30.23 -31.28 -3.11
CA ALA A 339 -30.84 -32.56 -2.77
C ALA A 339 -30.32 -33.74 -3.61
N ALA A 340 -29.68 -33.45 -4.75
CA ALA A 340 -29.14 -34.45 -5.67
C ALA A 340 -27.63 -34.66 -5.48
N ILE A 341 -26.97 -33.90 -4.60
CA ILE A 341 -25.54 -34.04 -4.31
C ILE A 341 -25.33 -35.32 -3.48
N PRO A 342 -24.53 -36.29 -3.93
CA PRO A 342 -24.16 -37.45 -3.12
C PRO A 342 -23.43 -37.03 -1.84
N ALA A 343 -23.75 -37.67 -0.71
CA ALA A 343 -23.16 -37.32 0.58
C ALA A 343 -21.63 -37.43 0.58
N ASP A 344 -21.07 -38.44 -0.09
CA ASP A 344 -19.62 -38.64 -0.19
C ASP A 344 -18.91 -37.54 -1.01
N VAL A 345 -19.62 -36.90 -1.95
CA VAL A 345 -19.12 -35.77 -2.73
C VAL A 345 -19.14 -34.49 -1.89
N ALA A 346 -20.21 -34.29 -1.12
CA ALA A 346 -20.33 -33.16 -0.20
C ALA A 346 -19.23 -33.21 0.88
N ASP A 347 -19.05 -34.35 1.54
CA ASP A 347 -18.03 -34.55 2.58
C ASP A 347 -16.61 -34.31 2.01
N ARG A 348 -16.33 -34.84 0.81
CA ARG A 348 -15.03 -34.64 0.15
C ARG A 348 -14.78 -33.16 -0.17
N PHE A 349 -15.81 -32.43 -0.61
CA PHE A 349 -15.69 -31.01 -0.89
C PHE A 349 -15.51 -30.19 0.39
N GLU A 350 -16.15 -30.58 1.49
CA GLU A 350 -15.94 -29.97 2.81
C GLU A 350 -14.49 -30.17 3.28
N ASP A 351 -13.93 -31.37 3.10
CA ASP A 351 -12.57 -31.71 3.53
C ASP A 351 -11.45 -31.09 2.66
N THR A 352 -11.73 -30.81 1.38
CA THR A 352 -10.69 -30.40 0.41
C THR A 352 -10.96 -29.06 -0.27
N GLY A 353 -12.15 -28.48 -0.09
CA GLY A 353 -12.62 -27.28 -0.79
C GLY A 353 -11.71 -26.06 -0.59
N HIS A 354 -11.05 -25.94 0.56
CA HIS A 354 -10.08 -24.86 0.82
C HIS A 354 -8.80 -24.96 -0.03
N TYR A 355 -8.55 -26.09 -0.70
CA TYR A 355 -7.45 -26.25 -1.66
C TYR A 355 -7.88 -26.05 -3.12
N LEU A 356 -9.16 -25.75 -3.39
CA LEU A 356 -9.67 -25.56 -4.76
C LEU A 356 -8.82 -24.57 -5.58
N GLY A 357 -8.37 -23.47 -4.96
CA GLY A 357 -7.51 -22.48 -5.60
C GLY A 357 -6.18 -23.04 -6.13
N TYR A 358 -5.62 -24.07 -5.47
CA TYR A 358 -4.39 -24.73 -5.91
C TYR A 358 -4.61 -25.58 -7.17
N ALA A 359 -5.81 -26.14 -7.38
CA ALA A 359 -6.14 -26.80 -8.64
C ALA A 359 -6.09 -25.81 -9.81
N LEU A 360 -6.53 -24.57 -9.58
CA LEU A 360 -6.57 -23.51 -10.59
C LEU A 360 -5.18 -23.02 -11.00
N LEU A 361 -4.12 -23.33 -10.24
CA LEU A 361 -2.74 -23.05 -10.66
C LEU A 361 -2.33 -23.86 -11.90
N LEU A 362 -3.05 -24.95 -12.21
CA LEU A 362 -2.81 -25.77 -13.38
C LEU A 362 -3.41 -25.17 -14.68
N ARG A 363 -4.31 -24.18 -14.58
CA ARG A 363 -4.96 -23.54 -15.74
C ARG A 363 -4.02 -23.09 -16.87
N PRO A 364 -2.82 -22.55 -16.61
CA PRO A 364 -1.89 -22.18 -17.68
C PRO A 364 -1.38 -23.37 -18.51
N TYR A 365 -1.50 -24.60 -17.99
CA TYR A 365 -0.96 -25.82 -18.58
C TYR A 365 -2.02 -26.69 -19.25
N LEU A 366 -3.24 -26.69 -18.72
CA LEU A 366 -4.35 -27.49 -19.22
C LEU A 366 -5.72 -26.93 -18.77
N ASP A 367 -6.76 -27.21 -19.55
CA ASP A 367 -8.11 -26.73 -19.29
C ASP A 367 -8.79 -27.44 -18.11
N ASP A 368 -8.61 -28.76 -18.00
CA ASP A 368 -9.14 -29.58 -16.90
C ASP A 368 -8.01 -30.04 -15.96
N PRO A 369 -7.91 -29.48 -14.74
CA PRO A 369 -6.90 -29.88 -13.76
C PRO A 369 -6.85 -31.37 -13.41
N ARG A 370 -7.93 -32.13 -13.66
CA ARG A 370 -8.00 -33.58 -13.37
C ARG A 370 -7.11 -34.42 -14.27
N GLU A 371 -6.73 -33.89 -15.43
CA GLU A 371 -5.88 -34.58 -16.41
C GLU A 371 -4.39 -34.26 -16.21
N ALA A 372 -4.04 -33.52 -15.13
CA ALA A 372 -2.69 -33.04 -14.91
C ALA A 372 -1.69 -34.19 -14.65
N THR A 373 -0.57 -34.14 -15.37
CA THR A 373 0.57 -35.03 -15.13
C THR A 373 1.38 -34.60 -13.91
N ASP A 374 2.17 -35.52 -13.34
CA ASP A 374 3.07 -35.20 -12.22
C ASP A 374 4.08 -34.10 -12.57
N GLU A 375 4.52 -34.03 -13.83
CA GLU A 375 5.42 -32.99 -14.32
C GLU A 375 4.74 -31.61 -14.30
N GLN A 376 3.50 -31.51 -14.80
CA GLN A 376 2.72 -30.26 -14.76
C GLN A 376 2.40 -29.82 -13.33
N ILE A 377 2.12 -30.76 -12.42
CA ILE A 377 1.92 -30.45 -10.98
C ILE A 377 3.20 -29.87 -10.38
N THR A 378 4.35 -30.48 -10.69
CA THR A 378 5.65 -29.99 -10.23
C THR A 378 5.93 -28.59 -10.78
N GLN A 379 5.64 -28.37 -12.06
CA GLN A 379 5.84 -27.07 -12.69
C GLN A 379 4.94 -25.98 -12.07
N ALA A 380 3.65 -26.24 -11.91
CA ALA A 380 2.71 -25.33 -11.26
C ALA A 380 3.08 -25.04 -9.79
N ALA A 381 3.64 -26.03 -9.09
CA ALA A 381 4.17 -25.81 -7.75
C ALA A 381 5.38 -24.87 -7.74
N TRP A 382 6.28 -24.97 -8.72
CA TRP A 382 7.40 -24.04 -8.87
C TRP A 382 6.97 -22.61 -9.23
N ASP A 383 5.88 -22.45 -9.97
CA ASP A 383 5.31 -21.13 -10.27
C ASP A 383 4.75 -20.42 -9.02
N THR A 384 4.59 -21.14 -7.90
CA THR A 384 4.25 -20.51 -6.62
C THR A 384 5.39 -19.65 -6.06
N VAL A 385 6.61 -19.81 -6.57
CA VAL A 385 7.79 -19.05 -6.13
C VAL A 385 7.83 -17.71 -6.88
N PRO A 386 7.60 -16.57 -6.19
CA PRO A 386 7.72 -15.27 -6.83
C PRO A 386 9.18 -14.97 -7.19
N ASN A 387 9.42 -13.89 -7.94
CA ASN A 387 10.78 -13.52 -8.33
C ASN A 387 11.64 -13.14 -7.11
N VAL A 388 12.48 -14.09 -6.66
CA VAL A 388 13.29 -13.96 -5.44
C VAL A 388 14.24 -12.76 -5.50
N PRO A 389 15.01 -12.52 -6.58
CA PRO A 389 15.92 -11.36 -6.62
C PRO A 389 15.20 -10.02 -6.48
N THR A 390 14.04 -9.86 -7.14
CA THR A 390 13.24 -8.62 -7.08
C THR A 390 12.74 -8.37 -5.65
N LEU A 391 12.17 -9.39 -5.00
CA LEU A 391 11.67 -9.27 -3.64
C LEU A 391 12.80 -9.03 -2.64
N PHE A 392 13.90 -9.77 -2.77
CA PHE A 392 15.07 -9.62 -1.93
C PHE A 392 15.56 -8.18 -1.94
N TRP A 393 15.90 -7.62 -3.11
CA TRP A 393 16.44 -6.27 -3.20
C TRP A 393 15.45 -5.17 -2.85
N SER A 394 14.18 -5.31 -3.25
CA SER A 394 13.14 -4.34 -2.89
C SER A 394 12.98 -4.23 -1.37
N PHE A 395 13.00 -5.36 -0.66
CA PHE A 395 12.95 -5.38 0.79
C PHE A 395 14.16 -4.69 1.43
N ARG A 396 15.39 -4.92 0.93
CA ARG A 396 16.61 -4.27 1.49
C ARG A 396 16.60 -2.77 1.28
N ILE A 397 16.21 -2.32 0.08
CA ILE A 397 16.10 -0.90 -0.23
C ILE A 397 15.09 -0.24 0.71
N MET A 398 13.91 -0.84 0.87
CA MET A 398 12.86 -0.35 1.76
C MET A 398 13.35 -0.24 3.21
N VAL A 399 13.92 -1.31 3.77
CA VAL A 399 14.41 -1.35 5.16
C VAL A 399 15.56 -0.36 5.37
N GLY A 400 16.53 -0.32 4.45
CA GLY A 400 17.67 0.59 4.51
C GLY A 400 17.24 2.06 4.50
N LEU A 401 16.28 2.41 3.65
CA LEU A 401 15.70 3.75 3.61
C LEU A 401 14.86 4.06 4.85
N GLY A 402 14.11 3.09 5.39
CA GLY A 402 13.36 3.24 6.64
C GLY A 402 14.26 3.64 7.81
N ILE A 403 15.40 2.95 7.99
CA ILE A 403 16.40 3.28 9.01
C ILE A 403 17.02 4.66 8.73
N PHE A 404 17.31 4.98 7.47
CA PHE A 404 17.82 6.30 7.08
C PHE A 404 16.85 7.43 7.45
N PHE A 405 15.54 7.25 7.27
CA PHE A 405 14.55 8.28 7.63
C PHE A 405 14.48 8.52 9.13
N ILE A 406 14.62 7.48 9.96
CA ILE A 406 14.73 7.64 11.42
C ILE A 406 15.95 8.50 11.75
N LEU A 407 17.11 8.17 11.20
CA LEU A 407 18.35 8.91 11.47
C LEU A 407 18.26 10.37 11.00
N LEU A 408 17.71 10.60 9.81
CA LEU A 408 17.54 11.93 9.24
C LEU A 408 16.59 12.79 10.08
N THR A 409 15.40 12.29 10.38
CA THR A 409 14.39 13.02 11.15
C THR A 409 14.82 13.22 12.61
N ALA A 410 15.45 12.24 13.24
CA ALA A 410 16.04 12.37 14.58
C ALA A 410 17.13 13.46 14.62
N THR A 411 17.99 13.52 13.59
CA THR A 411 19.03 14.54 13.48
C THR A 411 18.41 15.94 13.38
N PHE A 412 17.42 16.12 12.51
CA PHE A 412 16.76 17.42 12.37
C PHE A 412 15.89 17.80 13.57
N PHE A 413 15.29 16.82 14.26
CA PHE A 413 14.57 17.03 15.51
C PHE A 413 15.52 17.54 16.59
N TYR A 414 16.69 16.90 16.75
CA TYR A 414 17.73 17.34 17.68
C TYR A 414 18.24 18.75 17.34
N LEU A 415 18.51 19.04 16.06
CA LEU A 415 18.93 20.38 15.63
C LEU A 415 17.85 21.44 15.87
N SER A 416 16.56 21.09 15.71
CA SER A 416 15.45 21.96 16.05
C SER A 416 15.41 22.27 17.54
N ALA A 417 15.53 21.25 18.39
CA ALA A 417 15.55 21.41 19.85
C ALA A 417 16.71 22.28 20.35
N ARG A 418 17.81 22.36 19.59
CA ARG A 418 18.98 23.22 19.90
C ARG A 418 18.94 24.57 19.18
N HIS A 419 17.86 24.88 18.46
CA HIS A 419 17.71 26.08 17.63
C HIS A 419 18.84 26.28 16.59
N GLN A 420 19.34 25.17 16.03
CA GLN A 420 20.52 25.13 15.13
C GLN A 420 20.22 24.48 13.77
N LEU A 421 18.98 24.57 13.28
CA LEU A 421 18.54 23.97 12.00
C LEU A 421 19.37 24.39 10.79
N ASP A 422 19.91 25.60 10.78
CA ASP A 422 20.71 26.19 9.69
C ASP A 422 22.22 26.11 9.94
N ARG A 423 22.66 25.46 11.02
CA ARG A 423 24.09 25.39 11.40
C ARG A 423 24.96 24.63 10.41
N TYR A 424 24.41 23.60 9.77
CA TYR A 424 25.16 22.67 8.91
C TYR A 424 24.57 22.62 7.49
N PRO A 425 25.07 23.44 6.55
CA PRO A 425 24.53 23.50 5.19
C PRO A 425 24.55 22.17 4.43
N TRP A 426 25.48 21.27 4.73
CA TRP A 426 25.54 19.95 4.10
C TRP A 426 24.35 19.06 4.51
N LEU A 427 23.89 19.15 5.77
CA LEU A 427 22.68 18.43 6.22
C LEU A 427 21.44 18.93 5.51
N LEU A 428 21.34 20.25 5.24
CA LEU A 428 20.26 20.81 4.43
C LEU A 428 20.27 20.24 3.01
N LYS A 429 21.45 20.06 2.40
CA LYS A 429 21.56 19.40 1.10
C LYS A 429 21.09 17.94 1.16
N VAL A 430 21.47 17.20 2.22
CA VAL A 430 20.97 15.83 2.44
C VAL A 430 19.45 15.81 2.50
N ALA A 431 18.81 16.71 3.25
CA ALA A 431 17.35 16.80 3.31
C ALA A 431 16.72 17.06 1.93
N VAL A 432 17.30 17.94 1.10
CA VAL A 432 16.82 18.19 -0.27
C VAL A 432 16.96 16.94 -1.15
N PHE A 433 18.12 16.28 -1.14
CA PHE A 433 18.34 15.06 -1.92
C PHE A 433 17.55 13.85 -1.39
N SER A 434 17.03 13.93 -0.17
CA SER A 434 16.19 12.89 0.42
C SER A 434 14.75 12.94 -0.06
N ILE A 435 14.30 14.03 -0.71
CA ILE A 435 12.91 14.17 -1.19
C ILE A 435 12.43 12.94 -1.95
N PRO A 436 13.10 12.40 -2.99
CA PRO A 436 12.58 11.24 -3.73
C PRO A 436 12.66 9.90 -2.98
N LEU A 437 13.45 9.81 -1.91
CA LEU A 437 13.76 8.52 -1.27
C LEU A 437 12.54 7.84 -0.62
N PRO A 438 11.63 8.55 0.09
CA PRO A 438 10.43 7.94 0.64
C PRO A 438 9.50 7.33 -0.42
N TRP A 439 9.42 7.94 -1.61
CA TRP A 439 8.69 7.35 -2.74
C TRP A 439 9.34 6.04 -3.19
N ILE A 440 10.66 6.01 -3.36
CA ILE A 440 11.39 4.78 -3.71
C ILE A 440 11.14 3.68 -2.67
N ALA A 441 11.17 4.01 -1.38
CA ALA A 441 10.90 3.06 -0.30
C ALA A 441 9.45 2.55 -0.34
N ALA A 442 8.49 3.44 -0.59
CA ALA A 442 7.07 3.09 -0.69
C ALA A 442 6.79 2.16 -1.89
N GLU A 443 7.33 2.47 -3.07
CA GLU A 443 7.17 1.61 -4.25
C GLU A 443 7.84 0.24 -4.04
N ALA A 444 9.05 0.22 -3.46
CA ALA A 444 9.73 -1.02 -3.11
C ALA A 444 8.90 -1.85 -2.12
N GLY A 445 8.24 -1.21 -1.14
CA GLY A 445 7.33 -1.87 -0.19
C GLY A 445 6.10 -2.46 -0.87
N TRP A 446 5.47 -1.75 -1.80
CA TRP A 446 4.35 -2.29 -2.60
C TRP A 446 4.78 -3.44 -3.50
N ILE A 447 5.97 -3.37 -4.11
CA ILE A 447 6.54 -4.50 -4.85
C ILE A 447 6.67 -5.72 -3.94
N VAL A 448 7.25 -5.57 -2.75
CA VAL A 448 7.37 -6.67 -1.78
C VAL A 448 6.00 -7.25 -1.41
N ALA A 449 5.02 -6.40 -1.15
CA ALA A 449 3.69 -6.81 -0.72
C ALA A 449 2.88 -7.52 -1.82
N GLU A 450 2.91 -7.00 -3.05
CA GLU A 450 2.01 -7.43 -4.12
C GLU A 450 2.67 -8.41 -5.08
N VAL A 451 3.95 -8.21 -5.43
CA VAL A 451 4.72 -9.23 -6.19
C VAL A 451 4.98 -10.44 -5.31
N GLY A 452 5.15 -10.25 -4.01
CA GLY A 452 5.31 -11.36 -3.07
C GLY A 452 4.06 -12.20 -2.85
N ARG A 453 2.88 -11.73 -3.28
CA ARG A 453 1.63 -12.52 -3.30
C ARG A 453 1.51 -13.39 -4.57
N GLN A 454 2.28 -13.08 -5.62
CA GLN A 454 2.24 -13.86 -6.85
C GLN A 454 2.62 -15.32 -6.56
N PRO A 455 1.93 -16.29 -7.18
CA PRO A 455 1.04 -16.18 -8.33
C PRO A 455 -0.44 -15.88 -8.01
N TRP A 456 -0.77 -15.57 -6.76
CA TRP A 456 -2.14 -15.35 -6.32
C TRP A 456 -2.61 -13.89 -6.50
N VAL A 457 -3.85 -13.73 -6.95
CA VAL A 457 -4.60 -12.47 -6.77
C VAL A 457 -5.25 -12.44 -5.41
N ILE A 458 -5.85 -13.56 -4.99
CA ILE A 458 -6.29 -13.82 -3.60
C ILE A 458 -5.51 -15.02 -3.09
N GLU A 459 -4.73 -14.83 -2.02
CA GLU A 459 -3.82 -15.84 -1.47
C GLU A 459 -4.55 -17.17 -1.22
N GLY A 460 -4.05 -18.24 -1.85
CA GLY A 460 -4.58 -19.61 -1.71
C GLY A 460 -5.94 -19.88 -2.35
N VAL A 461 -6.64 -18.85 -2.86
CA VAL A 461 -8.02 -18.95 -3.35
C VAL A 461 -8.11 -18.76 -4.87
N LEU A 462 -7.54 -17.68 -5.40
CA LEU A 462 -7.69 -17.33 -6.82
C LEU A 462 -6.33 -16.95 -7.45
N PRO A 463 -5.79 -17.79 -8.35
CA PRO A 463 -4.60 -17.48 -9.12
C PRO A 463 -4.78 -16.30 -10.08
N THR A 464 -3.71 -15.55 -10.32
CA THR A 464 -3.71 -14.39 -11.23
C THR A 464 -4.09 -14.77 -12.65
N ALA A 465 -3.63 -15.91 -13.15
CA ALA A 465 -3.95 -16.38 -14.49
C ALA A 465 -5.44 -16.71 -14.67
N ALA A 466 -6.14 -17.08 -13.60
CA ALA A 466 -7.57 -17.39 -13.64
C ALA A 466 -8.46 -16.14 -13.48
N ALA A 467 -7.90 -15.02 -13.03
CA ALA A 467 -8.64 -13.81 -12.64
C ALA A 467 -8.84 -12.80 -13.78
N VAL A 468 -8.01 -12.88 -14.84
CA VAL A 468 -7.96 -11.89 -15.92
C VAL A 468 -9.20 -11.97 -16.81
N SER A 469 -9.63 -10.82 -17.34
CA SER A 469 -10.66 -10.77 -18.39
C SER A 469 -10.17 -11.40 -19.69
N ASP A 470 -11.10 -12.00 -20.44
CA ASP A 470 -10.85 -12.49 -21.80
C ASP A 470 -10.82 -11.31 -22.80
N LEU A 471 -9.69 -10.60 -22.82
CA LEU A 471 -9.44 -9.45 -23.68
C LEU A 471 -8.37 -9.79 -24.73
N GLY A 472 -8.49 -9.20 -25.92
CA GLY A 472 -7.43 -9.31 -26.93
C GLY A 472 -6.15 -8.61 -26.49
N ALA A 473 -4.99 -9.26 -26.63
CA ALA A 473 -3.68 -8.70 -26.26
C ALA A 473 -3.40 -7.33 -26.89
N THR A 474 -3.84 -7.11 -28.13
CA THR A 474 -3.72 -5.81 -28.83
C THR A 474 -4.50 -4.70 -28.13
N THR A 475 -5.70 -5.00 -27.61
CA THR A 475 -6.54 -4.03 -26.88
C THR A 475 -5.86 -3.62 -25.58
N VAL A 476 -5.32 -4.59 -24.82
CA VAL A 476 -4.59 -4.30 -23.59
C VAL A 476 -3.31 -3.52 -23.88
N LEU A 477 -2.56 -3.87 -24.92
CA LEU A 477 -1.36 -3.12 -25.31
C LEU A 477 -1.67 -1.67 -25.69
N PHE A 478 -2.74 -1.43 -26.46
CA PHE A 478 -3.16 -0.09 -26.84
C PHE A 478 -3.55 0.75 -25.62
N THR A 479 -4.28 0.15 -24.68
CA THR A 479 -4.69 0.83 -23.44
C THR A 479 -3.50 1.07 -22.50
N ILE A 480 -2.52 0.15 -22.42
CA ILE A 480 -1.25 0.39 -21.72
C ILE A 480 -0.53 1.60 -22.31
N ALA A 481 -0.37 1.65 -23.64
CA ALA A 481 0.28 2.78 -24.30
C ALA A 481 -0.45 4.10 -24.05
N GLY A 482 -1.79 4.08 -24.09
CA GLY A 482 -2.63 5.23 -23.75
C GLY A 482 -2.45 5.70 -22.31
N PHE A 483 -2.51 4.79 -21.33
CA PHE A 483 -2.29 5.11 -19.92
C PHE A 483 -0.88 5.62 -19.64
N ALA A 484 0.15 4.96 -20.20
CA ALA A 484 1.53 5.41 -20.07
C ALA A 484 1.72 6.84 -20.61
N ALA A 485 1.15 7.15 -21.77
CA ALA A 485 1.23 8.48 -22.35
C ALA A 485 0.51 9.53 -21.47
N ILE A 486 -0.73 9.25 -21.06
CA ILE A 486 -1.53 10.16 -20.24
C ILE A 486 -0.86 10.41 -18.89
N TYR A 487 -0.43 9.35 -18.19
CA TYR A 487 0.22 9.49 -16.88
C TYR A 487 1.57 10.19 -16.96
N THR A 488 2.34 9.97 -18.03
CA THR A 488 3.59 10.72 -18.25
C THR A 488 3.31 12.21 -18.41
N VAL A 489 2.31 12.60 -19.21
CA VAL A 489 1.92 14.01 -19.40
C VAL A 489 1.43 14.61 -18.07
N LEU A 490 0.54 13.92 -17.38
CA LEU A 490 0.01 14.34 -16.09
C LEU A 490 1.10 14.52 -15.03
N PHE A 491 2.04 13.58 -14.95
CA PHE A 491 3.20 13.67 -14.05
C PHE A 491 4.10 14.86 -14.38
N ILE A 492 4.37 15.13 -15.67
CA ILE A 492 5.16 16.30 -16.08
C ILE A 492 4.46 17.61 -15.69
N ILE A 493 3.13 17.70 -15.90
CA ILE A 493 2.34 18.86 -15.52
C ILE A 493 2.39 19.07 -14.01
N GLU A 494 2.14 18.01 -13.23
CA GLU A 494 2.18 18.06 -11.76
C GLU A 494 3.53 18.53 -11.26
N MET A 495 4.63 17.90 -11.68
CA MET A 495 5.98 18.27 -11.25
C MET A 495 6.32 19.72 -11.63
N THR A 496 5.85 20.17 -12.80
CA THR A 496 6.03 21.57 -13.23
C THR A 496 5.29 22.53 -12.32
N LEU A 497 4.03 22.25 -11.99
CA LEU A 497 3.21 23.07 -11.09
C LEU A 497 3.75 23.06 -9.65
N MET A 498 4.12 21.88 -9.14
CA MET A 498 4.71 21.69 -7.82
C MET A 498 6.00 22.51 -7.68
N LEU A 499 6.92 22.40 -8.64
CA LEU A 499 8.16 23.17 -8.64
C LEU A 499 7.92 24.67 -8.84
N ALA A 500 6.94 25.06 -9.66
CA ALA A 500 6.58 26.47 -9.83
C ALA A 500 6.04 27.08 -8.54
N ALA A 501 5.14 26.38 -7.83
CA ALA A 501 4.59 26.79 -6.55
C ALA A 501 5.67 26.88 -5.46
N ILE A 502 6.57 25.89 -5.38
CA ILE A 502 7.73 25.92 -4.46
C ILE A 502 8.66 27.11 -4.78
N ARG A 503 8.94 27.40 -6.07
CA ARG A 503 9.81 28.53 -6.45
C ARG A 503 9.17 29.89 -6.12
N LYS A 504 7.86 30.01 -6.31
CA LYS A 504 7.08 31.18 -5.93
C LYS A 504 7.18 31.40 -4.41
N GLY A 505 6.96 30.35 -3.64
CA GLY A 505 7.01 30.37 -2.18
C GLY A 505 5.72 30.89 -1.56
N PRO A 506 5.66 30.97 -0.22
CA PRO A 506 4.49 31.48 0.50
C PRO A 506 4.26 32.96 0.20
N GLU A 507 2.99 33.34 0.08
CA GLU A 507 2.55 34.73 -0.01
C GLU A 507 2.39 35.33 1.40
N GLU A 508 2.63 36.63 1.53
CA GLU A 508 2.36 37.34 2.77
C GLU A 508 0.84 37.51 2.93
N ASP A 509 0.29 36.95 4.01
CA ASP A 509 -1.11 37.13 4.35
C ASP A 509 -1.27 38.47 5.08
N HIS A 510 -1.74 39.49 4.34
CA HIS A 510 -2.04 40.83 4.86
C HIS A 510 -3.53 41.01 5.15
N GLU A 511 -4.36 40.00 4.91
CA GLU A 511 -5.81 40.16 5.01
C GLU A 511 -6.26 40.08 6.47
N PRO A 512 -6.94 41.13 6.98
CA PRO A 512 -7.46 41.11 8.32
C PRO A 512 -8.48 39.98 8.44
N GLU A 513 -8.38 39.23 9.53
CA GLU A 513 -9.31 38.14 9.81
C GLU A 513 -10.75 38.64 9.82
N GLN A 514 -11.61 38.04 9.01
CA GLN A 514 -13.00 38.45 8.91
C GLN A 514 -13.73 38.13 10.23
N LYS A 515 -14.16 39.17 10.96
CA LYS A 515 -15.06 39.00 12.11
C LYS A 515 -16.43 38.53 11.59
N LEU A 516 -16.73 37.25 11.73
CA LEU A 516 -18.00 36.66 11.28
C LEU A 516 -19.18 36.99 12.21
N LEU A 517 -18.90 37.49 13.41
CA LEU A 517 -19.91 38.02 14.34
C LEU A 517 -19.69 39.54 14.48
N PRO A 518 -20.75 40.36 14.38
CA PRO A 518 -20.68 41.77 14.74
C PRO A 518 -20.26 41.94 16.20
N ASP A 519 -19.54 43.01 16.54
CA ASP A 519 -19.22 43.38 17.93
C ASP A 519 -20.49 43.68 18.77
N ALA A 520 -21.66 43.73 18.13
CA ALA A 520 -22.97 43.96 18.74
C ALA A 520 -23.78 42.66 18.87
N LEU A 521 -23.38 41.79 19.78
CA LEU A 521 -24.33 40.98 20.55
C LEU A 521 -24.17 41.44 22.00
N GLU A 522 -24.68 42.64 22.30
CA GLU A 522 -24.90 43.01 23.69
C GLU A 522 -25.84 41.96 24.31
N PRO A 523 -25.50 41.41 25.49
CA PRO A 523 -26.45 40.56 26.20
C PRO A 523 -27.71 41.40 26.43
N ALA A 524 -28.86 40.88 25.97
CA ALA A 524 -30.15 41.51 26.24
C ALA A 524 -30.30 41.70 27.76
N GLU A 525 -30.43 42.95 28.19
CA GLU A 525 -30.68 43.32 29.60
C GLU A 525 -31.94 42.67 30.17
#